data_AF-A0A7X9P6A6-F1
#
_entry.id   AF-A0A7X9P6A6-F1
#
_cell.length_a   1.000
_cell.length_b   1.000
_cell.length_c   1.000
_cell.angle_alpha   90.00
_cell.angle_beta   90.00
_cell.angle_gamma   90.00
#
_symmetry.space_group_name_H-M   'P 1'
#
loop_
_entity.id
_entity.type
_entity.pdbx_description
1 polymer ?
#
loop_
_entity_poly.entity_id
_entity_poly.type
_entity_poly.pdbx_seq_one_letter_code
_entity_poly.pdbx_strand_id
1 'polypeptide(L)'
;MRRLAPLLLLAAGTVACGEDGYWVPVYPDADAVSGTDAGAEADNAAGADADADAGTDADPDAVPDAGPDADADAADIPDVPATCGFGYETMFTYAWHDPGAGTGAADPPEADSPLVARIAHAEPLPPFVWNLAVSDGAKEAPKDIVMPGYDDTMPLFERAEDWGGGTRCYETPAGVRFLTEPEAFDLYVRIASETTGVAFNGSPGRRTALGLRGAYPGTFAWHGNRPDRFNDTLVLLWIEPGGRKRVLEFPVNTDTGAHDFGADSSSSLRPNRRYRYVNGWHRTYNAWHIDEDGYRVRDDHNTNGHWDSDRNGWLPPPGADHDRTGGGHNIHMGSVDAPLGSAAVGVWSAGCQVIPGMANWTQFIRNAWTAEGDRVDYFLVDVRDIPPEVWTGPCVPDGSHACPFRIESFPFTHSGDTSAVATDAFDVYNCSTADESGPEVVYVFTIDRSGTLSVSVDAVDPVDPDVHLLDGDEATACLARAHIAFDYAITPGRYFLVVDTFVDAAGTVLAGPYTLHVDLR
;
A
#
# COMPACT_ATOMS: atom_id res chain seq x y z
N MET A 1 -57.34 -57.33 -23.19
CA MET A 1 -57.94 -56.58 -22.06
C MET A 1 -57.34 -57.08 -20.74
N ARG A 2 -56.35 -56.36 -20.20
CA ARG A 2 -56.04 -56.25 -18.76
C ARG A 2 -54.91 -55.24 -18.63
N ARG A 3 -55.14 -54.24 -17.77
CA ARG A 3 -54.32 -53.07 -17.49
C ARG A 3 -53.11 -53.45 -16.64
N LEU A 4 -51.99 -52.76 -16.83
CA LEU A 4 -50.98 -52.49 -15.80
C LEU A 4 -50.32 -51.15 -16.14
N ALA A 5 -50.50 -50.19 -15.26
CA ALA A 5 -49.83 -48.89 -15.24
C ALA A 5 -48.67 -48.95 -14.24
N PRO A 6 -47.57 -48.21 -14.42
CA PRO A 6 -46.64 -47.94 -13.33
C PRO A 6 -46.96 -46.59 -12.67
N LEU A 7 -46.90 -46.67 -11.35
CA LEU A 7 -46.99 -45.62 -10.35
C LEU A 7 -45.82 -44.64 -10.51
N LEU A 8 -46.08 -43.33 -10.59
CA LEU A 8 -45.08 -42.27 -10.49
C LEU A 8 -45.00 -41.86 -9.01
N LEU A 9 -43.86 -42.10 -8.36
CA LEU A 9 -43.56 -41.57 -7.02
C LEU A 9 -43.01 -40.15 -7.16
N LEU A 10 -43.66 -39.20 -6.51
CA LEU A 10 -43.12 -37.89 -6.17
C LEU A 10 -42.30 -38.04 -4.88
N ALA A 11 -41.02 -37.65 -4.92
CA ALA A 11 -40.22 -37.37 -3.75
C ALA A 11 -39.56 -35.99 -3.93
N ALA A 12 -39.76 -35.14 -2.93
CA ALA A 12 -39.29 -33.78 -2.86
C ALA A 12 -37.90 -33.70 -2.20
N GLY A 13 -37.10 -32.72 -2.66
CA GLY A 13 -36.27 -31.87 -1.81
C GLY A 13 -34.98 -32.45 -1.21
N THR A 14 -33.84 -32.07 -1.78
CA THR A 14 -32.69 -31.51 -1.05
C THR A 14 -31.78 -30.86 -2.08
N VAL A 15 -31.59 -29.54 -1.97
CA VAL A 15 -30.66 -28.75 -2.77
C VAL A 15 -29.29 -28.89 -2.11
N ALA A 16 -28.38 -29.59 -2.78
CA ALA A 16 -26.96 -29.52 -2.47
C ALA A 16 -26.36 -28.39 -3.31
N CYS A 17 -25.70 -27.43 -2.66
CA CYS A 17 -24.88 -26.43 -3.32
C CYS A 17 -23.69 -27.13 -3.97
N GLY A 18 -23.51 -26.92 -5.27
CA GLY A 18 -22.42 -27.47 -6.06
C GLY A 18 -21.11 -26.72 -5.82
N GLU A 19 -20.06 -27.51 -5.66
CA GLU A 19 -18.65 -27.11 -5.75
C GLU A 19 -18.31 -26.84 -7.23
N ASP A 20 -18.14 -25.58 -7.62
CA ASP A 20 -17.50 -25.22 -8.90
C ASP A 20 -16.03 -24.87 -8.63
N GLY A 21 -15.18 -25.89 -8.67
CA GLY A 21 -13.73 -25.76 -8.60
C GLY A 21 -13.16 -25.10 -9.86
N TYR A 22 -12.70 -23.86 -9.74
CA TYR A 22 -11.86 -23.21 -10.75
C TYR A 22 -10.41 -23.67 -10.61
N TRP A 23 -9.92 -24.37 -11.63
CA TRP A 23 -8.50 -24.69 -11.81
C TRP A 23 -7.73 -23.46 -12.28
N VAL A 24 -6.78 -22.99 -11.48
CA VAL A 24 -5.74 -22.04 -11.90
C VAL A 24 -4.48 -22.84 -12.26
N PRO A 25 -3.92 -22.71 -13.47
CA PRO A 25 -2.63 -23.32 -13.79
C PRO A 25 -1.51 -22.55 -13.10
N VAL A 26 -0.80 -23.22 -12.19
CA VAL A 26 0.48 -22.75 -11.62
C VAL A 26 1.56 -22.91 -12.69
N TYR A 27 2.13 -21.80 -13.16
CA TYR A 27 3.38 -21.82 -13.93
C TYR A 27 4.55 -21.70 -12.95
N PRO A 28 5.64 -22.47 -13.13
CA PRO A 28 6.80 -22.34 -12.25
C PRO A 28 7.55 -21.04 -12.51
N ASP A 29 7.81 -20.30 -11.43
CA ASP A 29 8.68 -19.13 -11.41
C ASP A 29 10.06 -19.45 -11.99
N ALA A 30 10.45 -18.70 -13.01
CA ALA A 30 11.77 -18.75 -13.62
C ALA A 30 12.68 -17.70 -12.96
N ASP A 31 13.04 -17.89 -11.69
CA ASP A 31 14.13 -17.13 -11.05
C ASP A 31 14.78 -17.95 -9.92
N ALA A 32 15.55 -18.97 -10.33
CA ALA A 32 16.56 -19.61 -9.49
C ALA A 32 17.94 -19.37 -10.10
N VAL A 33 18.52 -18.19 -9.83
CA VAL A 33 19.92 -17.93 -10.15
C VAL A 33 20.78 -18.58 -9.07
N SER A 34 21.38 -19.70 -9.42
CA SER A 34 22.39 -20.39 -8.62
C SER A 34 23.68 -19.56 -8.56
N GLY A 35 23.95 -18.90 -7.43
CA GLY A 35 25.25 -18.32 -7.12
C GLY A 35 26.16 -19.34 -6.42
N THR A 36 27.15 -19.86 -7.15
CA THR A 36 28.28 -20.63 -6.62
C THR A 36 29.49 -19.73 -6.35
N ASP A 37 30.27 -20.11 -5.33
CA ASP A 37 31.63 -19.67 -4.97
C ASP A 37 31.75 -18.25 -4.36
N ALA A 38 32.59 -17.96 -3.36
CA ALA A 38 33.86 -18.55 -2.96
C ALA A 38 34.17 -18.24 -1.48
N GLY A 39 34.94 -19.12 -0.82
CA GLY A 39 35.35 -19.00 0.58
C GLY A 39 36.37 -17.90 0.88
N ALA A 40 36.34 -17.42 2.12
CA ALA A 40 37.48 -16.82 2.80
C ALA A 40 37.47 -17.32 4.25
N GLU A 41 38.37 -18.28 4.52
CA GLU A 41 38.82 -18.63 5.87
C GLU A 41 39.47 -17.40 6.51
N ALA A 42 39.08 -17.10 7.74
CA ALA A 42 39.86 -16.25 8.64
C ALA A 42 40.06 -17.01 9.94
N ASP A 43 41.26 -17.57 10.07
CA ASP A 43 41.85 -18.03 11.31
C ASP A 43 41.81 -16.93 12.37
N ASN A 44 41.38 -17.27 13.59
CA ASN A 44 41.95 -16.65 14.79
C ASN A 44 42.00 -17.66 15.94
N ALA A 45 43.23 -18.08 16.22
CA ALA A 45 43.60 -18.93 17.32
C ALA A 45 43.66 -18.14 18.64
N ALA A 46 43.12 -18.77 19.68
CA ALA A 46 43.65 -18.93 21.04
C ALA A 46 44.42 -17.76 21.70
N GLY A 47 43.87 -17.32 22.83
CA GLY A 47 44.62 -16.74 23.95
C GLY A 47 43.91 -17.08 25.25
N ALA A 48 44.49 -18.01 26.00
CA ALA A 48 44.06 -18.48 27.32
C ALA A 48 44.63 -17.59 28.45
N ASP A 49 44.22 -17.96 29.68
CA ASP A 49 44.71 -17.60 31.02
C ASP A 49 43.90 -16.51 31.75
N ALA A 50 43.65 -16.56 33.06
CA ALA A 50 43.63 -17.61 34.09
C ALA A 50 43.07 -16.94 35.37
N ASP A 51 42.30 -17.71 36.14
CA ASP A 51 42.22 -17.81 37.61
C ASP A 51 42.20 -16.59 38.57
N ALA A 52 41.22 -16.69 39.49
CA ALA A 52 41.19 -16.31 40.93
C ALA A 52 41.25 -14.81 41.28
N ASP A 53 40.53 -14.28 42.28
CA ASP A 53 40.37 -14.75 43.66
C ASP A 53 39.32 -13.87 44.40
N ALA A 54 38.82 -14.39 45.52
CA ALA A 54 38.18 -13.77 46.70
C ALA A 54 37.48 -12.39 46.56
N GLY A 55 36.22 -12.19 46.94
CA GLY A 55 35.62 -12.53 48.23
C GLY A 55 35.73 -11.36 49.22
N THR A 56 34.68 -10.55 49.37
CA THR A 56 34.38 -9.78 50.59
C THR A 56 32.90 -9.42 50.67
N ASP A 57 32.25 -9.90 51.72
CA ASP A 57 31.01 -9.40 52.29
C ASP A 57 31.16 -7.93 52.75
N ALA A 58 30.20 -7.08 52.40
CA ALA A 58 29.97 -5.79 53.06
C ALA A 58 28.49 -5.38 52.96
N ASP A 59 27.82 -5.53 54.11
CA ASP A 59 26.75 -4.72 54.72
C ASP A 59 25.84 -3.82 53.85
N PRO A 60 24.50 -3.99 53.92
CA PRO A 60 23.53 -3.06 53.35
C PRO A 60 23.05 -2.07 54.41
N ASP A 61 23.50 -0.81 54.38
CA ASP A 61 22.77 0.33 54.96
C ASP A 61 23.54 1.64 54.75
N ALA A 62 23.19 2.37 53.67
CA ALA A 62 23.39 3.82 53.59
C ALA A 62 22.51 4.38 52.46
N VAL A 63 21.34 4.89 52.82
CA VAL A 63 20.57 5.80 51.97
C VAL A 63 21.32 7.14 51.95
N PRO A 64 21.86 7.61 50.80
CA PRO A 64 22.42 8.94 50.74
C PRO A 64 21.28 9.96 50.70
N ASP A 65 21.33 10.84 51.69
CA ASP A 65 20.53 12.03 51.91
C ASP A 65 20.46 12.90 50.63
N ALA A 66 19.23 13.20 50.21
CA ALA A 66 18.94 14.02 49.03
C ALA A 66 19.31 15.48 49.32
N GLY A 67 20.42 15.93 48.75
CA GLY A 67 20.80 17.34 48.72
C GLY A 67 19.78 18.17 47.92
N PRO A 68 19.58 19.46 48.28
CA PRO A 68 18.58 20.32 47.67
C PRO A 68 19.03 20.82 46.30
N ASP A 69 18.12 20.77 45.34
CA ASP A 69 17.93 21.70 44.22
C ASP A 69 19.21 22.21 43.55
N ALA A 70 19.82 21.35 42.73
CA ALA A 70 20.53 21.83 41.56
C ALA A 70 19.49 22.04 40.46
N ASP A 71 19.03 23.28 40.30
CA ASP A 71 18.37 23.77 39.08
C ASP A 71 19.30 23.49 37.90
N ALA A 72 19.20 22.29 37.34
CA ALA A 72 19.79 21.96 36.06
C ALA A 72 19.10 22.87 35.05
N ASP A 73 19.86 23.83 34.52
CA ASP A 73 19.47 24.70 33.42
C ASP A 73 18.66 23.90 32.41
N ALA A 74 17.33 24.05 32.45
CA ALA A 74 16.43 23.50 31.45
C ALA A 74 16.81 24.20 30.15
N ALA A 75 17.70 23.58 29.39
CA ALA A 75 18.16 24.07 28.11
C ALA A 75 16.90 24.43 27.31
N ASP A 76 16.82 25.70 26.90
CA ASP A 76 15.74 26.26 26.10
C ASP A 76 15.41 25.28 24.97
N ILE A 77 14.36 24.46 25.16
CA ILE A 77 13.90 23.55 24.11
C ILE A 77 13.27 24.50 23.10
N PRO A 78 13.80 24.60 21.88
CA PRO A 78 13.24 25.48 20.88
C PRO A 78 11.77 25.17 20.69
N ASP A 79 10.93 26.20 20.70
CA ASP A 79 9.48 26.10 20.54
C ASP A 79 9.17 25.45 19.19
N VAL A 80 8.88 24.14 19.21
CA VAL A 80 8.53 23.39 18.01
C VAL A 80 7.07 23.75 17.69
N PRO A 81 6.78 24.29 16.50
CA PRO A 81 5.41 24.66 16.14
C PRO A 81 4.52 23.41 16.16
N ALA A 82 3.26 23.60 16.58
CA ALA A 82 2.28 22.50 16.63
C ALA A 82 1.81 22.02 15.24
N THR A 83 2.08 22.79 14.19
CA THR A 83 1.72 22.51 12.80
C THR A 83 2.76 23.10 11.85
N CYS A 84 2.94 22.48 10.70
CA CYS A 84 3.70 23.00 9.57
C CYS A 84 2.95 24.11 8.81
N GLY A 85 1.67 24.32 9.12
CA GLY A 85 0.84 25.35 8.50
C GLY A 85 0.48 25.05 7.06
N PHE A 86 0.38 23.77 6.68
CA PHE A 86 0.05 23.38 5.32
C PHE A 86 -1.33 23.92 4.91
N GLY A 87 -1.36 24.67 3.81
CA GLY A 87 -2.59 25.22 3.24
C GLY A 87 -3.37 24.23 2.37
N TYR A 88 -3.07 22.93 2.45
CA TYR A 88 -3.59 21.92 1.53
C TYR A 88 -5.11 21.89 1.49
N GLU A 89 -5.79 21.95 2.63
CA GLU A 89 -7.26 22.01 2.63
C GLU A 89 -7.81 23.15 1.77
N THR A 90 -7.13 24.30 1.68
CA THR A 90 -7.57 25.41 0.82
C THR A 90 -7.15 25.23 -0.65
N MET A 91 -5.99 24.63 -0.90
CA MET A 91 -5.51 24.32 -2.26
C MET A 91 -6.32 23.17 -2.89
N PHE A 92 -6.82 22.26 -2.04
CA PHE A 92 -7.52 21.04 -2.39
C PHE A 92 -9.06 21.10 -2.22
N THR A 93 -9.68 22.28 -2.05
CA THR A 93 -11.16 22.39 -1.95
C THR A 93 -11.84 23.44 -2.84
N TYR A 94 -11.11 24.22 -3.64
CA TYR A 94 -11.71 25.35 -4.37
C TYR A 94 -12.35 24.94 -5.70
N ALA A 95 -13.63 25.30 -5.96
CA ALA A 95 -14.33 25.07 -7.22
C ALA A 95 -13.90 26.07 -8.33
N TRP A 96 -13.71 25.58 -9.56
CA TRP A 96 -13.16 26.36 -10.67
C TRP A 96 -14.13 26.68 -11.82
N HIS A 97 -13.78 27.71 -12.59
CA HIS A 97 -14.49 28.28 -13.75
C HIS A 97 -13.62 28.20 -15.02
N ASP A 98 -14.22 27.67 -16.09
CA ASP A 98 -13.69 27.38 -17.44
C ASP A 98 -13.17 28.59 -18.27
N PRO A 99 -11.89 28.58 -18.72
CA PRO A 99 -11.36 29.30 -19.86
C PRO A 99 -10.95 28.32 -20.97
N GLY A 100 -11.59 28.45 -22.13
CA GLY A 100 -11.50 27.52 -23.25
C GLY A 100 -10.09 27.21 -23.79
N ALA A 101 -9.94 25.94 -24.19
CA ALA A 101 -8.71 25.34 -24.73
C ALA A 101 -8.38 25.76 -26.18
N GLY A 102 -7.10 25.99 -26.46
CA GLY A 102 -6.53 26.27 -27.78
C GLY A 102 -5.95 25.02 -28.48
N THR A 103 -5.80 25.09 -29.81
CA THR A 103 -5.45 23.95 -30.68
C THR A 103 -4.12 24.15 -31.40
N GLY A 104 -3.20 23.19 -31.25
CA GLY A 104 -2.01 23.01 -32.09
C GLY A 104 -1.49 21.58 -31.91
N ALA A 105 -1.48 20.78 -32.98
CA ALA A 105 -1.19 19.35 -32.95
C ALA A 105 0.00 19.00 -33.87
N ALA A 106 0.72 17.93 -33.52
CA ALA A 106 1.71 17.24 -34.34
C ALA A 106 1.40 15.73 -34.29
N ASP A 107 1.70 15.02 -35.38
CA ASP A 107 1.33 13.62 -35.54
C ASP A 107 2.08 12.70 -34.53
N PRO A 108 1.38 11.73 -33.91
CA PRO A 108 2.00 10.78 -32.98
C PRO A 108 2.95 9.81 -33.72
N PRO A 109 4.00 9.30 -33.05
CA PRO A 109 4.90 8.31 -33.62
C PRO A 109 4.19 6.97 -33.88
N GLU A 110 4.62 6.24 -34.92
CA GLU A 110 4.10 4.90 -35.24
C GLU A 110 4.39 3.90 -34.12
N ALA A 111 3.36 3.11 -33.77
CA ALA A 111 3.30 2.22 -32.62
C ALA A 111 4.07 0.89 -32.81
N ASP A 112 5.38 0.95 -33.05
CA ASP A 112 6.21 -0.24 -33.27
C ASP A 112 6.71 -0.92 -31.98
N SER A 113 6.38 -0.39 -30.79
CA SER A 113 6.77 -1.03 -29.52
C SER A 113 5.75 -2.11 -29.10
N PRO A 114 6.17 -3.37 -28.89
CA PRO A 114 5.31 -4.44 -28.37
C PRO A 114 4.81 -4.20 -26.92
N LEU A 115 5.34 -3.20 -26.21
CA LEU A 115 4.77 -2.72 -24.94
C LEU A 115 3.53 -1.84 -25.19
N VAL A 116 3.56 -0.96 -26.18
CA VAL A 116 2.45 -0.05 -26.53
C VAL A 116 1.20 -0.84 -26.97
N ALA A 117 1.38 -1.93 -27.72
CA ALA A 117 0.28 -2.77 -28.18
C ALA A 117 -0.50 -3.49 -27.05
N ARG A 118 0.10 -3.64 -25.85
CA ARG A 118 -0.56 -4.26 -24.69
C ARG A 118 -1.44 -3.28 -23.88
N ILE A 119 -1.34 -1.99 -24.17
CA ILE A 119 -1.85 -0.89 -23.32
C ILE A 119 -3.04 -0.16 -23.99
N ALA A 120 -3.28 -0.40 -25.28
CA ALA A 120 -4.19 0.39 -26.10
C ALA A 120 -5.69 0.06 -25.88
N HIS A 121 -6.26 0.48 -24.76
CA HIS A 121 -7.68 0.86 -24.70
C HIS A 121 -7.82 2.39 -24.67
N ALA A 122 -8.90 2.92 -25.23
CA ALA A 122 -8.81 4.06 -26.14
C ALA A 122 -9.15 5.46 -25.56
N GLU A 123 -8.79 5.78 -24.32
CA GLU A 123 -8.63 7.19 -23.84
C GLU A 123 -8.13 8.18 -24.94
N PRO A 124 -8.42 9.48 -24.88
CA PRO A 124 -7.91 10.42 -25.87
C PRO A 124 -6.38 10.44 -25.90
N LEU A 125 -5.77 10.39 -27.09
CA LEU A 125 -4.34 10.70 -27.22
C LEU A 125 -4.09 12.16 -26.84
N PRO A 126 -2.91 12.48 -26.26
CA PRO A 126 -2.54 13.87 -26.12
C PRO A 126 -2.55 14.55 -27.50
N PRO A 127 -2.89 15.85 -27.61
CA PRO A 127 -2.94 16.57 -28.89
C PRO A 127 -1.65 16.48 -29.71
N PHE A 128 -0.52 16.29 -29.05
CA PHE A 128 0.78 15.99 -29.65
C PHE A 128 1.68 15.32 -28.60
N VAL A 129 2.89 14.93 -29.01
CA VAL A 129 3.98 14.53 -28.11
C VAL A 129 5.24 15.30 -28.48
N TRP A 130 6.19 15.39 -27.55
CA TRP A 130 7.47 16.06 -27.79
C TRP A 130 8.59 15.41 -26.98
N ASN A 131 9.84 15.51 -27.46
CA ASN A 131 10.99 14.98 -26.75
C ASN A 131 11.50 15.98 -25.72
N LEU A 132 11.53 15.58 -24.46
CA LEU A 132 12.15 16.34 -23.39
C LEU A 132 13.66 16.33 -23.56
N ALA A 133 14.22 17.50 -23.83
CA ALA A 133 15.66 17.68 -23.80
C ALA A 133 16.17 17.45 -22.37
N VAL A 134 16.87 16.34 -22.17
CA VAL A 134 17.64 16.09 -20.95
C VAL A 134 19.00 16.75 -21.15
N SER A 135 19.41 17.63 -20.23
CA SER A 135 20.64 18.40 -20.39
C SER A 135 21.86 17.51 -20.52
N ASP A 136 22.77 17.86 -21.45
CA ASP A 136 24.01 17.12 -21.80
C ASP A 136 24.97 16.84 -20.62
N GLY A 137 24.70 17.38 -19.43
CA GLY A 137 25.48 17.18 -18.22
C GLY A 137 25.10 15.94 -17.40
N ALA A 138 23.92 15.36 -17.62
CA ALA A 138 23.55 14.09 -17.02
C ALA A 138 24.27 12.97 -17.78
N LYS A 139 25.37 12.45 -17.22
CA LYS A 139 26.24 11.44 -17.84
C LYS A 139 25.55 10.13 -18.22
N GLU A 140 24.29 9.96 -17.84
CA GLU A 140 23.44 8.79 -18.09
C GLU A 140 22.04 9.20 -18.57
N ALA A 141 21.86 10.41 -19.11
CA ALA A 141 20.55 10.84 -19.58
C ALA A 141 19.98 9.85 -20.61
N PRO A 142 18.84 9.21 -20.34
CA PRO A 142 18.13 8.43 -21.34
C PRO A 142 17.86 9.32 -22.55
N LYS A 143 18.34 8.86 -23.71
CA LYS A 143 17.96 9.46 -24.98
C LYS A 143 16.46 9.18 -25.12
N ASP A 144 15.70 10.26 -25.22
CA ASP A 144 14.30 10.27 -25.66
C ASP A 144 13.26 9.98 -24.56
N ILE A 145 13.15 10.88 -23.57
CA ILE A 145 11.91 11.00 -22.79
C ILE A 145 10.87 11.69 -23.69
N VAL A 146 9.86 10.96 -24.11
CA VAL A 146 8.68 11.44 -24.83
C VAL A 146 7.64 11.92 -23.82
N MET A 147 7.28 13.19 -23.95
CA MET A 147 6.31 13.88 -23.13
C MET A 147 4.99 14.04 -23.87
N PRO A 148 3.85 13.99 -23.17
CA PRO A 148 2.59 14.39 -23.77
C PRO A 148 2.56 15.92 -23.97
N GLY A 149 1.86 16.34 -25.02
CA GLY A 149 1.68 17.73 -25.42
C GLY A 149 0.42 18.34 -24.83
N TYR A 150 0.44 18.64 -23.53
CA TYR A 150 -0.59 19.43 -22.86
C TYR A 150 -0.06 20.83 -22.54
N ASP A 151 -0.95 21.82 -22.49
CA ASP A 151 -0.66 23.16 -22.00
C ASP A 151 -1.47 23.39 -20.73
N ASP A 152 -0.77 23.67 -19.64
CA ASP A 152 -1.37 24.01 -18.35
C ASP A 152 -0.51 25.05 -17.62
N THR A 153 -1.11 25.68 -16.62
CA THR A 153 -0.45 26.72 -15.80
C THR A 153 -0.19 26.25 -14.38
N MET A 154 -0.27 24.94 -14.12
CA MET A 154 -0.08 24.41 -12.78
C MET A 154 1.40 24.57 -12.40
N PRO A 155 1.70 25.27 -11.29
CA PRO A 155 3.07 25.44 -10.86
C PRO A 155 3.66 24.11 -10.39
N LEU A 156 4.99 24.04 -10.39
CA LEU A 156 5.70 22.98 -9.71
C LEU A 156 5.33 23.03 -8.22
N PHE A 157 4.94 21.89 -7.68
CA PHE A 157 4.64 21.74 -6.27
C PHE A 157 5.91 21.93 -5.44
N GLU A 158 5.84 22.70 -4.36
CA GLU A 158 7.03 23.11 -3.59
C GLU A 158 7.85 21.91 -3.08
N ARG A 159 7.20 20.77 -2.79
CA ARG A 159 7.87 19.56 -2.30
C ARG A 159 8.44 18.69 -3.41
N ALA A 160 8.10 18.98 -4.67
CA ALA A 160 8.73 18.41 -5.86
C ALA A 160 10.01 19.15 -6.26
N GLU A 161 10.28 20.32 -5.68
CA GLU A 161 11.55 21.03 -5.87
C GLU A 161 12.71 20.30 -5.18
N ASP A 162 13.94 20.60 -5.60
CA ASP A 162 15.14 20.16 -4.89
C ASP A 162 15.20 20.79 -3.48
N TRP A 163 15.72 20.04 -2.51
CA TRP A 163 15.76 20.45 -1.10
C TRP A 163 16.66 21.66 -0.79
N GLY A 164 17.58 22.01 -1.69
CA GLY A 164 18.51 23.12 -1.50
C GLY A 164 19.45 23.00 -0.28
N GLY A 165 19.49 21.85 0.38
CA GLY A 165 20.27 21.60 1.61
C GLY A 165 19.59 22.04 2.92
N GLY A 166 18.32 22.45 2.89
CA GLY A 166 17.56 22.82 4.08
C GLY A 166 16.82 21.63 4.72
N THR A 167 16.02 21.95 5.74
CA THR A 167 15.02 21.03 6.31
C THR A 167 13.63 21.34 5.80
N ARG A 168 12.76 20.33 5.70
CA ARG A 168 11.33 20.49 5.46
C ARG A 168 10.54 20.07 6.68
N CYS A 169 9.41 20.71 6.88
CA CYS A 169 8.48 20.38 7.94
C CYS A 169 7.61 19.17 7.54
N TYR A 170 7.34 18.30 8.50
CA TYR A 170 6.48 17.11 8.39
C TYR A 170 5.54 17.05 9.59
N GLU A 171 4.27 16.72 9.36
CA GLU A 171 3.26 16.51 10.39
C GLU A 171 3.01 15.02 10.58
N THR A 172 3.62 14.44 11.63
CA THR A 172 3.49 13.01 11.96
C THR A 172 2.50 12.80 13.11
N PRO A 173 2.00 11.57 13.34
CA PRO A 173 1.20 11.25 14.54
C PRO A 173 1.93 11.54 15.86
N ALA A 174 3.27 11.54 15.86
CA ALA A 174 4.10 11.89 17.02
C ALA A 174 4.38 13.41 17.15
N GLY A 175 3.83 14.24 16.26
CA GLY A 175 4.01 15.69 16.23
C GLY A 175 4.83 16.18 15.03
N VAL A 176 5.11 17.49 15.02
CA VAL A 176 5.85 18.16 13.95
C VAL A 176 7.33 17.81 14.00
N ARG A 177 7.90 17.52 12.83
CA ARG A 177 9.34 17.25 12.65
C ARG A 177 9.91 18.08 11.51
N PHE A 178 11.10 18.63 11.73
CA PHE A 178 11.91 19.22 10.67
C PHE A 178 12.97 18.20 10.26
N LEU A 179 12.84 17.65 9.07
CA LEU A 179 13.75 16.61 8.56
C LEU A 179 14.63 17.22 7.48
N THR A 180 15.87 16.76 7.36
CA THR A 180 16.73 16.93 6.19
C THR A 180 16.33 15.92 5.09
N GLU A 181 16.82 16.09 3.86
CA GLU A 181 16.53 15.15 2.75
C GLU A 181 16.90 13.69 3.08
N PRO A 182 18.08 13.39 3.68
CA PRO A 182 18.42 12.03 4.11
C PRO A 182 17.50 11.47 5.21
N GLU A 183 17.06 12.30 6.17
CA GLU A 183 16.17 11.86 7.26
C GLU A 183 14.75 11.58 6.73
N ALA A 184 14.26 12.40 5.80
CA ALA A 184 13.00 12.13 5.11
C ALA A 184 13.08 10.87 4.26
N PHE A 185 14.21 10.64 3.58
CA PHE A 185 14.44 9.39 2.85
C PHE A 185 14.32 8.18 3.78
N ASP A 186 15.01 8.23 4.92
CA ASP A 186 14.99 7.14 5.90
C ASP A 186 13.61 6.93 6.51
N LEU A 187 12.85 8.01 6.76
CA LEU A 187 11.46 7.91 7.18
C LEU A 187 10.61 7.17 6.13
N TYR A 188 10.67 7.56 4.86
CA TYR A 188 9.85 6.92 3.82
C TYR A 188 10.26 5.48 3.53
N VAL A 189 11.56 5.17 3.57
CA VAL A 189 12.05 3.79 3.49
C VAL A 189 11.50 2.94 4.62
N ARG A 190 11.48 3.50 5.84
CA ARG A 190 10.93 2.84 7.03
C ARG A 190 9.43 2.60 6.89
N ILE A 191 8.65 3.61 6.49
CA ILE A 191 7.21 3.46 6.20
C ILE A 191 6.98 2.36 5.18
N ALA A 192 7.66 2.39 4.04
CA ALA A 192 7.50 1.39 3.00
C ALA A 192 7.82 -0.03 3.50
N SER A 193 8.94 -0.20 4.20
CA SER A 193 9.43 -1.52 4.62
C SER A 193 8.65 -2.08 5.80
N GLU A 194 8.37 -1.27 6.83
CA GLU A 194 7.66 -1.73 8.04
C GLU A 194 6.17 -1.97 7.76
N THR A 195 5.53 -1.15 6.90
CA THR A 195 4.12 -1.37 6.54
C THR A 195 3.94 -2.53 5.57
N THR A 196 4.84 -2.76 4.62
CA THR A 196 4.63 -3.84 3.62
C THR A 196 5.36 -5.14 3.94
N GLY A 197 6.29 -5.13 4.90
CA GLY A 197 7.19 -6.25 5.21
C GLY A 197 8.22 -6.53 4.12
N VAL A 198 8.28 -5.70 3.07
CA VAL A 198 9.17 -5.89 1.93
C VAL A 198 10.36 -4.94 2.05
N ALA A 199 11.57 -5.49 2.03
CA ALA A 199 12.80 -4.70 2.13
C ALA A 199 12.95 -3.71 0.97
N PHE A 200 13.38 -2.49 1.31
CA PHE A 200 13.72 -1.47 0.33
C PHE A 200 15.04 -1.79 -0.41
N ASN A 201 15.04 -1.65 -1.74
CA ASN A 201 16.25 -1.81 -2.54
C ASN A 201 17.05 -0.50 -2.62
N GLY A 202 18.03 -0.35 -1.73
CA GLY A 202 18.92 0.81 -1.67
C GLY A 202 20.07 0.81 -2.68
N SER A 203 20.02 0.03 -3.75
CA SER A 203 21.09 0.03 -4.76
C SER A 203 21.21 1.41 -5.43
N PRO A 204 22.42 1.98 -5.56
CA PRO A 204 22.59 3.27 -6.23
C PRO A 204 22.00 3.26 -7.65
N GLY A 205 21.29 4.33 -8.00
CA GLY A 205 20.62 4.48 -9.29
C GLY A 205 19.24 3.80 -9.38
N ARG A 206 18.89 2.87 -8.47
CA ARG A 206 17.55 2.27 -8.43
C ARG A 206 16.51 3.34 -8.07
N ARG A 207 15.39 3.35 -8.81
CA ARG A 207 14.22 4.16 -8.47
C ARG A 207 13.20 3.34 -7.72
N THR A 208 12.66 3.96 -6.69
CA THR A 208 11.54 3.45 -5.92
C THR A 208 10.55 4.57 -5.75
N ALA A 209 9.25 4.27 -5.81
CA ALA A 209 8.25 5.19 -5.30
C ALA A 209 7.42 4.59 -4.18
N LEU A 210 6.90 5.49 -3.36
CA LEU A 210 5.96 5.22 -2.30
C LEU A 210 4.72 6.08 -2.53
N GLY A 211 3.59 5.43 -2.80
CA GLY A 211 2.27 6.03 -2.75
C GLY A 211 1.75 5.99 -1.32
N LEU A 212 1.29 7.14 -0.81
CA LEU A 212 0.57 7.25 0.45
C LEU A 212 -0.88 7.59 0.15
N ARG A 213 -1.75 6.60 0.29
CA ARG A 213 -3.19 6.75 0.16
C ARG A 213 -3.75 7.45 1.39
N GLY A 214 -4.51 8.51 1.18
CA GLY A 214 -5.20 9.27 2.21
C GLY A 214 -4.35 10.27 2.99
N ALA A 215 -3.20 10.68 2.46
CA ALA A 215 -2.41 11.76 3.03
C ALA A 215 -1.83 12.71 1.97
N TYR A 216 -1.84 14.00 2.30
CA TYR A 216 -1.20 15.04 1.50
C TYR A 216 0.33 15.03 1.68
N PRO A 217 1.09 15.58 0.73
CA PRO A 217 2.55 15.62 0.84
C PRO A 217 3.05 16.25 2.14
N GLY A 218 3.90 15.55 2.88
CA GLY A 218 4.42 16.01 4.17
C GLY A 218 3.49 15.86 5.37
N THR A 219 2.26 15.36 5.19
CA THR A 219 1.36 14.96 6.28
C THR A 219 1.21 13.44 6.32
N PHE A 220 0.76 12.92 7.46
CA PHE A 220 0.44 11.51 7.64
C PHE A 220 -0.91 11.31 8.33
N ALA A 221 -1.68 12.38 8.47
CA ALA A 221 -3.05 12.31 8.99
C ALA A 221 -3.99 11.89 7.87
N TRP A 222 -4.83 10.89 8.14
CA TRP A 222 -5.88 10.45 7.23
C TRP A 222 -6.86 11.59 6.93
N HIS A 223 -6.99 11.96 5.66
CA HIS A 223 -7.93 13.01 5.23
C HIS A 223 -9.25 12.44 4.66
N GLY A 224 -9.53 11.15 4.86
CA GLY A 224 -10.76 10.52 4.35
C GLY A 224 -10.70 10.04 2.91
N ASN A 225 -9.52 10.04 2.27
CA ASN A 225 -9.29 9.55 0.89
C ASN A 225 -10.45 9.78 -0.07
N ARG A 226 -10.86 11.05 -0.25
CA ARG A 226 -11.99 11.37 -1.13
C ARG A 226 -11.67 10.86 -2.53
N PRO A 227 -12.52 10.00 -3.12
CA PRO A 227 -12.36 9.52 -4.49
C PRO A 227 -12.20 10.67 -5.47
N ASP A 228 -11.60 10.38 -6.62
CA ASP A 228 -11.54 11.31 -7.76
C ASP A 228 -10.75 12.61 -7.48
N ARG A 229 -9.76 12.59 -6.58
CA ARG A 229 -9.00 13.78 -6.20
C ARG A 229 -7.50 13.51 -6.19
N PHE A 230 -6.72 14.58 -6.36
CA PHE A 230 -5.26 14.57 -6.24
C PHE A 230 -4.82 14.80 -4.79
N ASN A 231 -5.46 14.13 -3.84
CA ASN A 231 -5.28 14.34 -2.41
C ASN A 231 -4.25 13.40 -1.76
N ASP A 232 -3.72 12.45 -2.53
CA ASP A 232 -2.69 11.53 -2.06
C ASP A 232 -1.27 12.05 -2.33
N THR A 233 -0.28 11.29 -1.86
CA THR A 233 1.13 11.59 -2.09
C THR A 233 1.81 10.50 -2.88
N LEU A 234 2.58 10.88 -3.90
CA LEU A 234 3.61 10.04 -4.49
C LEU A 234 4.98 10.56 -4.09
N VAL A 235 5.79 9.69 -3.48
CA VAL A 235 7.17 9.99 -3.10
C VAL A 235 8.13 9.25 -4.02
N LEU A 236 9.02 9.96 -4.71
CA LEU A 236 10.11 9.38 -5.48
C LEU A 236 11.39 9.33 -4.64
N LEU A 237 11.98 8.14 -4.53
CA LEU A 237 13.16 7.83 -3.71
C LEU A 237 14.28 7.24 -4.57
N TRP A 238 15.51 7.71 -4.39
CA TRP A 238 16.70 7.04 -4.93
C TRP A 238 17.99 7.42 -4.19
N ILE A 239 19.01 6.61 -4.39
CA ILE A 239 20.38 6.89 -3.94
C ILE A 239 21.24 7.17 -5.17
N GLU A 240 21.91 8.32 -5.22
CA GLU A 240 22.83 8.64 -6.31
C GLU A 240 24.12 7.79 -6.23
N PRO A 241 24.90 7.66 -7.31
CA PRO A 241 26.18 6.92 -7.29
C PRO A 241 27.18 7.37 -6.20
N GLY A 242 27.04 8.61 -5.68
CA GLY A 242 27.83 9.12 -4.56
C GLY A 242 27.27 8.83 -3.16
N GLY A 243 26.21 8.01 -3.05
CA GLY A 243 25.54 7.70 -1.79
C GLY A 243 24.56 8.77 -1.29
N ARG A 244 24.35 9.84 -2.06
CA ARG A 244 23.39 10.89 -1.69
C ARG A 244 21.97 10.39 -1.86
N LYS A 245 21.22 10.36 -0.76
CA LYS A 245 19.79 10.03 -0.71
C LYS A 245 18.96 11.20 -1.25
N ARG A 246 17.95 10.90 -2.07
CA ARG A 246 17.11 11.89 -2.74
C ARG A 246 15.63 11.60 -2.51
N VAL A 247 14.85 12.66 -2.28
CA VAL A 247 13.40 12.57 -2.02
C VAL A 247 12.68 13.68 -2.76
N LEU A 248 11.68 13.33 -3.57
CA LEU A 248 10.73 14.28 -4.14
C LEU A 248 9.30 13.84 -3.84
N GLU A 249 8.41 14.78 -3.52
CA GLU A 249 7.02 14.49 -3.17
C GLU A 249 6.08 15.22 -4.13
N PHE A 250 5.09 14.50 -4.65
CA PHE A 250 4.14 15.00 -5.62
C PHE A 250 2.71 14.75 -5.12
N PRO A 251 1.78 15.69 -5.31
CA PRO A 251 0.37 15.38 -5.20
C PRO A 251 -0.01 14.40 -6.30
N VAL A 252 -0.84 13.42 -5.99
CA VAL A 252 -1.26 12.36 -6.91
C VAL A 252 -2.66 11.90 -6.52
N ASN A 253 -3.30 11.08 -7.35
CA ASN A 253 -4.29 10.10 -6.89
C ASN A 253 -3.61 8.72 -6.87
N THR A 254 -3.53 8.08 -5.72
CA THR A 254 -2.99 6.70 -5.63
C THR A 254 -4.08 5.65 -5.81
N ASP A 255 -5.33 6.04 -5.59
CA ASP A 255 -6.56 5.25 -5.77
C ASP A 255 -7.56 6.06 -6.61
N THR A 256 -8.29 5.40 -7.50
CA THR A 256 -9.18 6.07 -8.47
C THR A 256 -10.64 6.14 -8.05
N GLY A 257 -11.01 5.59 -6.90
CA GLY A 257 -12.44 5.46 -6.63
C GLY A 257 -12.82 4.90 -5.28
N ALA A 258 -11.94 4.14 -4.63
CA ALA A 258 -12.31 3.44 -3.43
C ALA A 258 -12.14 4.35 -2.20
N HIS A 259 -13.27 4.72 -1.60
CA HIS A 259 -13.29 5.45 -0.33
C HIS A 259 -12.65 4.60 0.78
N ASP A 260 -12.96 3.29 0.79
CA ASP A 260 -12.55 2.30 1.79
C ASP A 260 -12.27 0.94 1.14
N PHE A 261 -11.76 -0.01 1.93
CA PHE A 261 -11.56 -1.39 1.50
C PHE A 261 -12.89 -2.10 1.15
N GLY A 262 -12.83 -3.21 0.41
CA GLY A 262 -13.99 -4.09 0.14
C GLY A 262 -14.33 -4.31 -1.35
N ALA A 263 -15.56 -4.75 -1.63
CA ALA A 263 -16.01 -5.10 -2.99
C ALA A 263 -15.95 -3.91 -3.97
N ASP A 264 -16.12 -2.70 -3.45
CA ASP A 264 -16.05 -1.45 -4.19
C ASP A 264 -14.59 -0.97 -4.44
N SER A 265 -13.59 -1.63 -3.84
CA SER A 265 -12.14 -1.44 -4.12
C SER A 265 -11.62 -2.30 -5.27
N SER A 266 -12.49 -3.06 -5.95
CA SER A 266 -12.07 -4.18 -6.79
C SER A 266 -11.19 -3.82 -8.00
N SER A 267 -11.19 -2.55 -8.40
CA SER A 267 -10.47 -2.05 -9.56
C SER A 267 -9.28 -1.14 -9.20
N SER A 268 -9.05 -0.90 -7.91
CA SER A 268 -7.94 -0.09 -7.40
C SER A 268 -6.74 -0.96 -7.02
N LEU A 269 -5.56 -0.37 -7.05
CA LEU A 269 -4.40 -0.99 -6.43
C LEU A 269 -4.67 -1.15 -4.94
N ARG A 270 -4.60 -2.38 -4.45
CA ARG A 270 -4.74 -2.65 -3.02
C ARG A 270 -3.55 -2.05 -2.27
N PRO A 271 -3.76 -1.30 -1.18
CA PRO A 271 -2.67 -0.73 -0.41
C PRO A 271 -1.97 -1.78 0.43
N ASN A 272 -0.89 -1.35 1.07
CA ASN A 272 0.01 -2.11 1.94
C ASN A 272 0.74 -3.24 1.21
N ARG A 273 1.21 -2.95 -0.01
CA ARG A 273 1.89 -3.91 -0.90
C ARG A 273 2.98 -3.24 -1.69
N ARG A 274 3.91 -4.05 -2.19
CA ARG A 274 4.85 -3.66 -3.25
C ARG A 274 4.36 -4.20 -4.59
N TYR A 275 4.24 -3.31 -5.55
CA TYR A 275 4.06 -3.60 -6.97
C TYR A 275 5.38 -3.42 -7.72
N ARG A 276 5.64 -4.28 -8.69
CA ARG A 276 6.74 -4.12 -9.66
C ARG A 276 6.25 -3.26 -10.80
N TYR A 277 7.01 -2.22 -11.08
CA TYR A 277 6.80 -1.35 -12.23
C TYR A 277 8.05 -1.40 -13.11
N VAL A 278 7.90 -0.91 -14.33
CA VAL A 278 9.00 -0.62 -15.25
C VAL A 278 8.85 0.78 -15.82
N ASN A 279 9.96 1.40 -16.17
CA ASN A 279 10.00 2.53 -17.08
C ASN A 279 9.46 2.06 -18.44
N GLY A 280 8.23 2.42 -18.78
CA GLY A 280 7.57 1.99 -19.99
C GLY A 280 6.87 3.13 -20.72
N TRP A 281 5.75 2.77 -21.32
CA TRP A 281 4.96 3.69 -22.12
C TRP A 281 3.54 3.68 -21.60
N HIS A 282 2.92 4.85 -21.59
CA HIS A 282 1.49 4.95 -21.57
C HIS A 282 1.10 5.54 -22.93
N ARG A 283 0.60 4.68 -23.81
CA ARG A 283 0.31 4.99 -25.22
C ARG A 283 1.56 5.45 -25.98
N THR A 284 1.68 6.75 -26.21
CA THR A 284 2.69 7.38 -27.08
C THR A 284 3.70 8.21 -26.29
N TYR A 285 3.63 8.24 -24.97
CA TYR A 285 4.57 8.96 -24.11
C TYR A 285 5.06 8.08 -22.97
N ASN A 286 6.21 8.44 -22.37
CA ASN A 286 6.82 7.64 -21.33
C ASN A 286 6.01 7.73 -20.03
N ALA A 287 5.94 6.62 -19.32
CA ALA A 287 5.24 6.48 -18.04
C ALA A 287 5.87 5.35 -17.23
N TRP A 288 5.45 5.18 -15.99
CA TRP A 288 5.71 3.93 -15.30
C TRP A 288 4.54 2.98 -15.48
N HIS A 289 4.85 1.74 -15.80
CA HIS A 289 3.88 0.72 -16.13
C HIS A 289 4.03 -0.47 -15.19
N ILE A 290 2.92 -0.96 -14.66
CA ILE A 290 2.92 -2.15 -13.80
C ILE A 290 3.43 -3.38 -14.59
N ASP A 291 4.36 -4.12 -13.99
CA ASP A 291 5.02 -5.31 -14.53
C ASP A 291 4.81 -6.49 -13.57
N GLU A 292 3.54 -6.77 -13.27
CA GLU A 292 3.12 -7.87 -12.41
C GLU A 292 2.30 -8.87 -13.24
N ASP A 293 2.88 -10.04 -13.48
CA ASP A 293 2.19 -11.12 -14.17
C ASP A 293 0.97 -11.60 -13.36
N GLY A 294 -0.17 -11.73 -14.04
CA GLY A 294 -1.41 -12.17 -13.41
C GLY A 294 -2.11 -11.10 -12.57
N TYR A 295 -1.58 -9.86 -12.51
CA TYR A 295 -2.32 -8.74 -11.96
C TYR A 295 -3.58 -8.49 -12.80
N ARG A 296 -4.73 -8.59 -12.13
CA ARG A 296 -6.05 -8.39 -12.73
C ARG A 296 -6.56 -7.03 -12.33
N VAL A 297 -6.98 -6.29 -13.35
CA VAL A 297 -7.72 -5.06 -13.21
C VAL A 297 -9.16 -5.41 -13.45
N ARG A 298 -10.03 -5.11 -12.50
CA ARG A 298 -11.47 -5.19 -12.74
C ARG A 298 -11.90 -3.89 -13.42
N ASP A 299 -12.72 -4.00 -14.46
CA ASP A 299 -13.48 -2.90 -15.02
C ASP A 299 -14.92 -3.11 -14.53
N ASP A 300 -15.37 -2.32 -13.57
CA ASP A 300 -16.67 -2.48 -12.91
C ASP A 300 -17.77 -1.57 -13.49
N HIS A 301 -19.02 -2.05 -13.41
CA HIS A 301 -20.17 -1.31 -13.93
C HIS A 301 -20.78 -0.34 -12.91
N ASN A 302 -20.48 -0.52 -11.62
CA ASN A 302 -21.04 0.22 -10.49
C ASN A 302 -20.36 1.57 -10.23
N THR A 303 -19.48 2.03 -11.12
CA THR A 303 -18.88 3.36 -11.10
C THR A 303 -17.98 3.64 -9.88
N ASN A 304 -17.26 2.65 -9.36
CA ASN A 304 -16.29 2.86 -8.28
C ASN A 304 -14.88 2.29 -8.54
N GLY A 305 -14.63 1.81 -9.75
CA GLY A 305 -13.33 1.30 -10.17
C GLY A 305 -12.66 1.96 -11.36
N HIS A 306 -12.06 1.16 -12.27
CA HIS A 306 -11.48 1.63 -13.54
C HIS A 306 -12.61 2.31 -14.32
N TRP A 307 -12.65 3.64 -14.19
CA TRP A 307 -13.89 4.39 -14.21
C TRP A 307 -14.31 4.76 -15.64
N ASP A 308 -15.36 4.15 -16.19
CA ASP A 308 -16.04 4.63 -17.40
C ASP A 308 -17.20 5.58 -17.02
N SER A 309 -16.88 6.68 -16.33
CA SER A 309 -17.88 7.65 -15.86
C SER A 309 -18.50 8.48 -17.00
N ASP A 310 -17.83 8.59 -18.15
CA ASP A 310 -18.34 9.30 -19.32
C ASP A 310 -19.08 8.41 -20.33
N ARG A 311 -19.12 7.09 -20.11
CA ARG A 311 -19.82 6.10 -20.96
C ARG A 311 -19.51 6.29 -22.45
N ASN A 312 -18.32 6.78 -22.78
CA ASN A 312 -17.94 7.07 -24.15
C ASN A 312 -17.69 5.78 -24.97
N GLY A 313 -17.83 4.60 -24.35
CA GLY A 313 -17.92 3.31 -25.02
C GLY A 313 -16.67 2.44 -24.91
N TRP A 314 -15.93 2.52 -23.79
CA TRP A 314 -14.70 1.74 -23.59
C TRP A 314 -14.92 0.25 -23.35
N LEU A 315 -16.12 -0.16 -22.90
CA LEU A 315 -16.45 -1.56 -22.64
C LEU A 315 -17.41 -2.17 -23.69
N PRO A 316 -17.32 -3.51 -23.95
CA PRO A 316 -18.37 -4.27 -24.67
C PRO A 316 -19.72 -4.16 -23.91
N PRO A 317 -20.86 -4.60 -24.49
CA PRO A 317 -22.17 -4.01 -24.22
C PRO A 317 -22.55 -3.99 -22.72
N PRO A 318 -23.33 -2.97 -22.30
CA PRO A 318 -23.59 -2.67 -20.89
C PRO A 318 -24.09 -3.87 -20.08
N GLY A 319 -23.55 -4.05 -18.86
CA GLY A 319 -24.17 -4.84 -17.80
C GLY A 319 -23.33 -5.97 -17.16
N ALA A 320 -22.03 -6.07 -17.41
CA ALA A 320 -21.16 -7.03 -16.70
C ALA A 320 -19.81 -6.41 -16.35
N ASP A 321 -19.31 -6.70 -15.16
CA ASP A 321 -17.93 -6.44 -14.78
C ASP A 321 -17.00 -7.36 -15.59
N HIS A 322 -15.82 -6.86 -15.91
CA HIS A 322 -14.81 -7.62 -16.64
C HIS A 322 -13.45 -7.55 -15.95
N ASP A 323 -12.85 -8.69 -15.65
CA ASP A 323 -11.45 -8.74 -15.27
C ASP A 323 -10.59 -8.72 -16.55
N ARG A 324 -9.66 -7.79 -16.65
CA ARG A 324 -8.60 -7.79 -17.66
C ARG A 324 -7.24 -8.04 -17.00
N THR A 325 -6.43 -8.86 -17.68
CA THR A 325 -5.03 -9.07 -17.30
C THR A 325 -4.15 -8.08 -18.03
N GLY A 326 -3.27 -7.36 -17.33
CA GLY A 326 -2.27 -6.50 -17.95
C GLY A 326 -2.10 -5.12 -17.29
N GLY A 327 -1.43 -4.23 -18.01
CA GLY A 327 -0.93 -2.91 -17.60
C GLY A 327 -1.95 -1.82 -17.27
N GLY A 328 -3.10 -2.17 -16.70
CA GLY A 328 -4.19 -1.21 -16.50
C GLY A 328 -3.88 -0.12 -15.48
N HIS A 329 -2.92 -0.32 -14.56
CA HIS A 329 -2.45 0.71 -13.64
C HIS A 329 -1.08 1.21 -14.05
N ASN A 330 -1.01 2.51 -14.33
CA ASN A 330 0.23 3.20 -14.67
C ASN A 330 0.41 4.41 -13.75
N ILE A 331 1.63 4.94 -13.64
CA ILE A 331 1.86 6.29 -13.13
C ILE A 331 2.22 7.16 -14.31
N HIS A 332 1.33 8.10 -14.63
CA HIS A 332 1.49 8.97 -15.80
C HIS A 332 1.03 10.41 -15.51
N MET A 333 1.10 11.26 -16.53
CA MET A 333 0.63 12.64 -16.41
C MET A 333 -0.90 12.71 -16.38
N GLY A 334 -1.43 13.47 -15.43
CA GLY A 334 -2.80 13.99 -15.48
C GLY A 334 -2.79 15.38 -16.11
N SER A 335 -3.55 15.57 -17.19
CA SER A 335 -3.84 16.91 -17.71
C SER A 335 -4.78 17.60 -16.73
N VAL A 336 -4.50 18.86 -16.41
CA VAL A 336 -5.30 19.58 -15.44
C VAL A 336 -5.74 20.92 -16.01
N ASP A 337 -7.05 21.12 -16.05
CA ASP A 337 -7.68 22.40 -16.33
C ASP A 337 -8.13 23.13 -15.06
N ALA A 338 -8.13 22.50 -13.87
CA ALA A 338 -8.62 23.08 -12.62
C ALA A 338 -7.57 23.09 -11.47
N PRO A 339 -7.69 23.93 -10.43
CA PRO A 339 -6.91 23.81 -9.20
C PRO A 339 -7.03 22.39 -8.62
N LEU A 340 -5.95 21.91 -7.99
CA LEU A 340 -5.80 20.54 -7.48
C LEU A 340 -7.03 20.02 -6.71
N GLY A 341 -7.69 20.90 -5.95
CA GLY A 341 -8.85 20.55 -5.16
C GLY A 341 -10.17 20.29 -5.83
N SER A 342 -10.38 20.96 -6.95
CA SER A 342 -11.55 20.73 -7.79
C SER A 342 -11.27 19.79 -8.94
N ALA A 343 -9.99 19.48 -9.21
CA ALA A 343 -9.62 18.65 -10.32
C ALA A 343 -10.14 17.22 -10.08
N ALA A 344 -11.00 16.77 -10.99
CA ALA A 344 -11.53 15.42 -11.03
C ALA A 344 -10.57 14.55 -11.86
N VAL A 345 -10.00 13.53 -11.22
CA VAL A 345 -9.11 12.52 -11.82
C VAL A 345 -9.81 11.71 -12.91
N GLY A 346 -11.07 11.36 -12.71
CA GLY A 346 -11.85 10.46 -13.56
C GLY A 346 -12.11 10.97 -14.97
N VAL A 347 -11.85 12.25 -15.23
CA VAL A 347 -11.86 12.84 -16.58
C VAL A 347 -10.56 12.53 -17.34
N TRP A 348 -9.48 12.22 -16.63
CA TRP A 348 -8.11 12.21 -17.16
C TRP A 348 -7.44 10.85 -17.12
N SER A 349 -7.82 10.00 -16.17
CA SER A 349 -7.34 8.64 -16.08
C SER A 349 -8.36 7.78 -15.35
N ALA A 350 -9.08 6.96 -16.11
CA ALA A 350 -9.87 5.89 -15.55
C ALA A 350 -8.88 4.92 -14.91
N GLY A 351 -8.87 4.81 -13.59
CA GLY A 351 -8.13 3.75 -12.91
C GLY A 351 -6.60 3.87 -12.80
N CYS A 352 -5.90 4.78 -13.49
CA CYS A 352 -4.45 4.96 -13.24
C CYS A 352 -4.14 6.03 -12.20
N GLN A 353 -2.88 6.06 -11.80
CA GLN A 353 -2.34 7.05 -10.88
C GLN A 353 -1.75 8.19 -11.70
N VAL A 354 -2.20 9.42 -11.44
CA VAL A 354 -1.81 10.58 -12.24
C VAL A 354 -1.20 11.69 -11.40
N ILE A 355 -0.08 12.21 -11.91
CA ILE A 355 0.57 13.40 -11.37
C ILE A 355 0.02 14.62 -12.13
N PRO A 356 -0.58 15.59 -11.43
CA PRO A 356 -1.24 16.73 -12.06
C PRO A 356 -0.23 17.78 -12.55
N GLY A 357 -0.43 18.26 -13.76
CA GLY A 357 0.28 19.42 -14.31
C GLY A 357 1.66 19.10 -14.91
N MET A 358 1.99 19.78 -15.99
CA MET A 358 3.18 19.53 -16.80
C MET A 358 4.47 19.81 -16.04
N ALA A 359 4.48 20.82 -15.16
CA ALA A 359 5.64 21.14 -14.34
C ALA A 359 5.98 19.99 -13.37
N ASN A 360 4.97 19.43 -12.68
CA ASN A 360 5.14 18.31 -11.76
C ASN A 360 5.52 17.04 -12.50
N TRP A 361 4.82 16.72 -13.60
CA TRP A 361 5.14 15.55 -14.41
C TRP A 361 6.56 15.61 -14.98
N THR A 362 6.96 16.77 -15.52
CA THR A 362 8.33 16.98 -16.02
C THR A 362 9.36 16.78 -14.92
N GLN A 363 9.12 17.30 -13.72
CA GLN A 363 10.03 17.13 -12.59
C GLN A 363 10.10 15.66 -12.14
N PHE A 364 8.96 14.97 -12.07
CA PHE A 364 8.91 13.55 -11.76
C PHE A 364 9.68 12.73 -12.80
N ILE A 365 9.26 12.77 -14.07
CA ILE A 365 9.76 11.86 -15.10
C ILE A 365 11.24 12.07 -15.39
N ARG A 366 11.78 13.30 -15.27
CA ARG A 366 13.22 13.57 -15.39
C ARG A 366 14.06 12.84 -14.35
N ASN A 367 13.52 12.68 -13.14
CA ASN A 367 14.23 12.03 -12.05
C ASN A 367 13.92 10.55 -12.01
N ALA A 368 12.69 10.16 -12.33
CA ALA A 368 12.16 8.81 -12.30
C ALA A 368 12.63 7.94 -13.49
N TRP A 369 12.74 8.52 -14.68
CA TRP A 369 13.09 7.78 -15.90
C TRP A 369 14.60 7.55 -15.98
N THR A 370 15.02 6.29 -16.04
CA THR A 370 16.43 5.88 -16.16
C THR A 370 16.71 5.29 -17.54
N ALA A 371 16.01 4.23 -17.93
CA ALA A 371 15.97 3.66 -19.27
C ALA A 371 14.68 2.87 -19.46
N GLU A 372 14.21 2.69 -20.70
CA GLU A 372 13.06 1.84 -21.01
C GLU A 372 13.32 0.40 -20.52
N GLY A 373 12.33 -0.18 -19.84
CA GLY A 373 12.38 -1.52 -19.26
C GLY A 373 13.08 -1.60 -17.89
N ASP A 374 13.72 -0.52 -17.42
CA ASP A 374 14.31 -0.52 -16.08
C ASP A 374 13.22 -0.71 -15.03
N ARG A 375 13.46 -1.66 -14.13
CA ARG A 375 12.55 -1.99 -13.04
C ARG A 375 12.51 -0.89 -11.99
N VAL A 376 11.32 -0.66 -11.46
CA VAL A 376 10.98 0.29 -10.42
C VAL A 376 10.18 -0.45 -9.36
N ASP A 377 10.51 -0.25 -8.08
CA ASP A 377 9.69 -0.74 -6.99
C ASP A 377 8.66 0.32 -6.63
N TYR A 378 7.38 -0.05 -6.59
CA TYR A 378 6.30 0.85 -6.17
C TYR A 378 5.63 0.29 -4.93
N PHE A 379 5.77 0.98 -3.80
CA PHE A 379 5.06 0.65 -2.57
C PHE A 379 3.80 1.48 -2.51
N LEU A 380 2.64 0.87 -2.30
CA LEU A 380 1.42 1.60 -1.98
C LEU A 380 1.07 1.31 -0.53
N VAL A 381 0.86 2.35 0.26
CA VAL A 381 0.58 2.27 1.70
C VAL A 381 -0.67 3.10 2.01
N ASP A 382 -1.60 2.54 2.77
CA ASP A 382 -2.66 3.32 3.40
C ASP A 382 -2.09 3.96 4.66
N VAL A 383 -2.27 5.27 4.84
CA VAL A 383 -1.65 5.95 5.98
C VAL A 383 -2.23 5.53 7.33
N ARG A 384 -3.45 4.99 7.36
CA ARG A 384 -4.06 4.43 8.58
C ARG A 384 -3.32 3.17 9.04
N ASP A 385 -2.79 2.43 8.08
CA ASP A 385 -2.13 1.16 8.31
C ASP A 385 -0.63 1.29 8.61
N ILE A 386 -0.08 2.52 8.64
CA ILE A 386 1.33 2.73 9.01
C ILE A 386 1.53 2.32 10.46
N PRO A 387 2.40 1.33 10.74
CA PRO A 387 2.57 0.83 12.08
C PRO A 387 2.99 1.93 13.07
N PRO A 388 2.41 1.98 14.29
CA PRO A 388 2.72 3.01 15.27
C PRO A 388 4.22 3.13 15.58
N GLU A 389 4.97 2.02 15.48
CA GLU A 389 6.39 2.02 15.76
C GLU A 389 7.24 2.88 14.81
N VAL A 390 6.73 3.18 13.62
CA VAL A 390 7.35 4.16 12.70
C VAL A 390 7.47 5.53 13.40
N TRP A 391 6.49 5.86 14.24
CA TRP A 391 6.35 7.17 14.90
C TRP A 391 6.92 7.18 16.31
N THR A 392 6.51 6.21 17.14
CA THR A 392 6.74 6.22 18.59
C THR A 392 7.78 5.18 19.04
N GLY A 393 8.28 4.35 18.11
CA GLY A 393 9.18 3.24 18.43
C GLY A 393 8.43 1.93 18.73
N PRO A 394 9.15 0.81 18.90
CA PRO A 394 8.55 -0.51 19.03
C PRO A 394 7.60 -0.57 20.21
N CYS A 395 6.43 -1.17 20.01
CA CYS A 395 5.55 -1.50 21.11
C CYS A 395 5.65 -2.99 21.49
N VAL A 396 5.19 -3.30 22.70
CA VAL A 396 5.09 -4.68 23.17
C VAL A 396 3.81 -5.27 22.57
N PRO A 397 3.86 -6.35 21.78
CA PRO A 397 2.66 -6.96 21.23
C PRO A 397 1.69 -7.38 22.34
N ASP A 398 0.46 -6.89 22.25
CA ASP A 398 -0.63 -7.19 23.18
C ASP A 398 -1.89 -7.72 22.47
N GLY A 399 -1.84 -7.81 21.14
CA GLY A 399 -2.96 -8.28 20.33
C GLY A 399 -4.02 -7.21 20.04
N SER A 400 -3.76 -5.94 20.38
CA SER A 400 -4.60 -4.82 19.93
C SER A 400 -4.28 -4.42 18.48
N HIS A 401 -5.16 -3.63 17.87
CA HIS A 401 -4.87 -2.97 16.57
C HIS A 401 -3.61 -2.10 16.60
N ALA A 402 -3.34 -1.44 17.73
CA ALA A 402 -2.15 -0.62 17.89
C ALA A 402 -0.87 -1.47 18.00
N CYS A 403 -0.97 -2.65 18.61
CA CYS A 403 0.17 -3.53 18.89
C CYS A 403 -0.15 -5.01 18.61
N PRO A 404 -0.39 -5.36 17.33
CA PRO A 404 -0.83 -6.70 16.96
C PRO A 404 0.31 -7.72 17.12
N PHE A 405 -0.06 -8.99 17.28
CA PHE A 405 0.91 -10.07 17.23
C PHE A 405 1.44 -10.28 15.80
N ARG A 406 2.75 -10.42 15.63
CA ARG A 406 3.36 -10.64 14.31
C ARG A 406 3.48 -12.13 14.02
N ILE A 407 3.01 -12.54 12.84
CA ILE A 407 3.29 -13.87 12.30
C ILE A 407 4.49 -13.73 11.36
N GLU A 408 5.67 -14.05 11.87
CA GLU A 408 6.94 -13.89 11.14
C GLU A 408 7.26 -15.09 10.22
N SER A 409 6.63 -16.24 10.44
CA SER A 409 6.90 -17.46 9.68
C SER A 409 5.70 -18.41 9.70
N PHE A 410 5.58 -19.23 8.65
CA PHE A 410 4.59 -20.30 8.56
C PHE A 410 5.28 -21.69 8.59
N PRO A 411 4.67 -22.72 9.21
CA PRO A 411 3.41 -22.66 9.96
C PRO A 411 3.55 -21.87 11.27
N PHE A 412 2.44 -21.29 11.72
CA PHE A 412 2.32 -20.52 12.95
C PHE A 412 1.26 -21.12 13.87
N THR A 413 1.50 -21.05 15.18
CA THR A 413 0.53 -21.46 16.20
C THR A 413 0.66 -20.56 17.41
N HIS A 414 -0.47 -20.08 17.94
CA HIS A 414 -0.51 -19.23 19.12
C HIS A 414 -1.73 -19.54 19.98
N SER A 415 -1.56 -19.59 21.30
CA SER A 415 -2.68 -19.70 22.24
C SER A 415 -2.94 -18.34 22.87
N GLY A 416 -4.17 -17.85 22.75
CA GLY A 416 -4.62 -16.55 23.27
C GLY A 416 -5.89 -16.68 24.11
N ASP A 417 -6.39 -15.56 24.60
CA ASP A 417 -7.65 -15.46 25.33
C ASP A 417 -8.31 -14.12 25.01
N THR A 418 -9.43 -14.13 24.29
CA THR A 418 -10.13 -12.88 23.94
C THR A 418 -10.63 -12.16 25.19
N SER A 419 -10.94 -12.87 26.28
CA SER A 419 -11.38 -12.25 27.55
C SER A 419 -10.28 -11.45 28.28
N ALA A 420 -9.02 -11.60 27.85
CA ALA A 420 -7.88 -10.89 28.42
C ALA A 420 -7.51 -9.61 27.66
N VAL A 421 -8.12 -9.35 26.49
CA VAL A 421 -7.86 -8.16 25.68
C VAL A 421 -8.99 -7.15 25.90
N ALA A 422 -8.64 -5.86 25.87
CA ALA A 422 -9.57 -4.77 26.18
C ALA A 422 -10.19 -4.10 24.94
N THR A 423 -9.81 -4.53 23.74
CA THR A 423 -10.25 -3.94 22.46
C THR A 423 -11.40 -4.72 21.86
N ASP A 424 -12.41 -3.98 21.40
CA ASP A 424 -13.66 -4.40 20.75
C ASP A 424 -14.00 -3.39 19.62
N ALA A 425 -13.04 -3.13 18.73
CA ALA A 425 -13.13 -2.08 17.73
C ALA A 425 -14.14 -2.38 16.61
N PHE A 426 -14.37 -3.67 16.29
CA PHE A 426 -15.19 -4.09 15.15
C PHE A 426 -16.41 -4.94 15.53
N ASP A 427 -17.60 -4.32 15.60
CA ASP A 427 -18.84 -5.05 15.90
C ASP A 427 -19.33 -5.95 14.74
N VAL A 428 -19.04 -5.57 13.49
CA VAL A 428 -19.53 -6.25 12.27
C VAL A 428 -18.55 -6.04 11.13
N TYR A 429 -18.34 -7.08 10.33
CA TYR A 429 -17.46 -7.09 9.16
C TYR A 429 -18.26 -7.17 7.86
N ASN A 430 -17.80 -6.56 6.77
CA ASN A 430 -18.54 -6.56 5.49
C ASN A 430 -18.76 -7.96 4.88
N CYS A 431 -17.99 -8.96 5.31
CA CYS A 431 -18.10 -10.36 4.91
C CYS A 431 -19.15 -11.15 5.72
N SER A 432 -19.81 -10.54 6.72
CA SER A 432 -20.74 -11.21 7.63
C SER A 432 -21.83 -10.26 8.16
N THR A 433 -22.84 -10.82 8.82
CA THR A 433 -23.80 -10.05 9.64
C THR A 433 -23.85 -10.57 11.08
N ALA A 434 -22.86 -11.38 11.47
CA ALA A 434 -22.71 -11.83 12.85
C ALA A 434 -22.42 -10.63 13.78
N ASP A 435 -22.82 -10.78 15.04
CA ASP A 435 -22.54 -9.82 16.09
C ASP A 435 -21.20 -10.18 16.73
N GLU A 436 -20.16 -9.44 16.34
CA GLU A 436 -18.78 -9.59 16.83
C GLU A 436 -18.45 -8.46 17.81
N SER A 437 -19.43 -7.89 18.53
CA SER A 437 -19.22 -6.80 19.49
C SER A 437 -18.48 -7.21 20.77
N GLY A 438 -17.80 -8.36 20.75
CA GLY A 438 -16.96 -8.84 21.84
C GLY A 438 -15.50 -8.42 21.69
N PRO A 439 -14.63 -8.81 22.64
CA PRO A 439 -13.20 -8.51 22.53
C PRO A 439 -12.53 -9.30 21.40
N GLU A 440 -11.55 -8.66 20.75
CA GLU A 440 -10.82 -9.21 19.61
C GLU A 440 -9.30 -9.24 19.83
N VAL A 441 -8.62 -10.20 19.18
CA VAL A 441 -7.16 -10.30 19.14
C VAL A 441 -6.66 -10.22 17.71
N VAL A 442 -5.79 -9.25 17.46
CA VAL A 442 -5.26 -8.89 16.14
C VAL A 442 -3.87 -9.49 15.94
N TYR A 443 -3.71 -10.13 14.79
CA TYR A 443 -2.46 -10.62 14.24
C TYR A 443 -2.18 -9.94 12.92
N VAL A 444 -0.91 -9.75 12.60
CA VAL A 444 -0.47 -9.14 11.35
C VAL A 444 0.61 -9.97 10.70
N PHE A 445 0.56 -10.06 9.38
CA PHE A 445 1.57 -10.76 8.60
C PHE A 445 1.72 -10.17 7.21
N THR A 446 2.85 -10.46 6.59
CA THR A 446 3.20 -9.98 5.25
C THR A 446 3.72 -11.13 4.43
N ILE A 447 3.29 -11.20 3.18
CA ILE A 447 3.75 -12.21 2.22
C ILE A 447 4.27 -11.54 0.96
N ASP A 448 5.31 -12.10 0.37
CA ASP A 448 5.93 -11.62 -0.87
C ASP A 448 5.67 -12.55 -2.07
N ARG A 449 4.89 -13.61 -1.85
CA ARG A 449 4.49 -14.63 -2.83
C ARG A 449 3.01 -14.94 -2.74
N SER A 450 2.40 -15.31 -3.86
CA SER A 450 1.04 -15.85 -3.86
C SER A 450 1.01 -17.26 -3.27
N GLY A 451 -0.11 -17.63 -2.64
CA GLY A 451 -0.29 -18.95 -2.04
C GLY A 451 -1.70 -19.17 -1.52
N THR A 452 -1.95 -20.33 -0.92
CA THR A 452 -3.20 -20.56 -0.17
C THR A 452 -2.93 -20.48 1.32
N LEU A 453 -3.58 -19.52 1.99
CA LEU A 453 -3.58 -19.38 3.43
C LEU A 453 -4.61 -20.34 4.02
N SER A 454 -4.19 -21.21 4.93
CA SER A 454 -5.06 -22.06 5.71
C SER A 454 -5.07 -21.55 7.15
N VAL A 455 -6.24 -21.19 7.66
CA VAL A 455 -6.42 -20.64 9.01
C VAL A 455 -7.42 -21.49 9.76
N SER A 456 -7.14 -21.81 11.02
CA SER A 456 -8.12 -22.40 11.92
C SER A 456 -7.98 -21.93 13.36
N VAL A 457 -9.08 -21.91 14.09
CA VAL A 457 -9.12 -21.60 15.52
C VAL A 457 -9.78 -22.74 16.29
N ASP A 458 -9.13 -23.16 17.39
CA ASP A 458 -9.65 -24.15 18.33
C ASP A 458 -10.07 -23.46 19.62
N ALA A 459 -11.29 -23.69 20.08
CA ALA A 459 -11.82 -23.21 21.37
C ALA A 459 -12.71 -24.28 22.02
N VAL A 460 -13.06 -24.08 23.30
CA VAL A 460 -13.92 -25.01 24.05
C VAL A 460 -15.22 -24.31 24.44
N ASP A 461 -16.36 -24.94 24.16
CA ASP A 461 -17.68 -24.47 24.57
C ASP A 461 -17.71 -23.99 26.05
N PRO A 462 -18.31 -22.83 26.34
CA PRO A 462 -19.14 -22.02 25.45
C PRO A 462 -18.38 -20.92 24.68
N VAL A 463 -17.04 -20.94 24.68
CA VAL A 463 -16.22 -19.92 24.00
C VAL A 463 -16.42 -20.05 22.48
N ASP A 464 -16.70 -18.93 21.82
CA ASP A 464 -17.04 -18.89 20.39
C ASP A 464 -16.27 -17.76 19.69
N PRO A 465 -14.97 -17.98 19.40
CA PRO A 465 -14.19 -17.04 18.64
C PRO A 465 -14.30 -17.34 17.15
N ASP A 466 -14.65 -16.33 16.35
CA ASP A 466 -14.61 -16.37 14.90
C ASP A 466 -13.26 -15.82 14.40
N VAL A 467 -12.80 -16.28 13.22
CA VAL A 467 -11.55 -15.81 12.61
C VAL A 467 -11.81 -15.12 11.27
N HIS A 468 -11.22 -13.93 11.13
CA HIS A 468 -11.43 -12.99 10.04
C HIS A 468 -10.08 -12.70 9.36
N LEU A 469 -10.05 -12.72 8.02
CA LEU A 469 -8.91 -12.28 7.22
C LEU A 469 -9.21 -10.92 6.63
N LEU A 470 -8.36 -9.93 6.88
CA LEU A 470 -8.48 -8.58 6.36
C LEU A 470 -7.25 -8.18 5.54
N ASP A 471 -7.41 -7.34 4.51
CA ASP A 471 -6.30 -6.74 3.75
C ASP A 471 -6.03 -5.26 4.06
N GLY A 472 -6.61 -4.78 5.15
CA GLY A 472 -6.40 -3.49 5.81
C GLY A 472 -6.95 -3.55 7.24
N ASP A 473 -6.54 -2.63 8.12
CA ASP A 473 -7.01 -2.60 9.50
C ASP A 473 -8.39 -1.94 9.64
N GLU A 474 -9.39 -2.49 8.96
CA GLU A 474 -10.75 -1.96 8.90
C GLU A 474 -11.79 -3.07 8.71
N ALA A 475 -12.92 -3.01 9.39
CA ALA A 475 -13.98 -4.02 9.28
C ALA A 475 -14.54 -4.20 7.85
N THR A 476 -14.41 -3.19 6.98
CA THR A 476 -14.79 -3.24 5.56
C THR A 476 -13.72 -3.91 4.67
N ALA A 477 -12.56 -4.24 5.22
CA ALA A 477 -11.47 -4.93 4.56
C ALA A 477 -11.53 -6.46 4.68
N CYS A 478 -12.62 -7.02 5.22
CA CYS A 478 -12.73 -8.47 5.38
C CYS A 478 -12.82 -9.17 4.02
N LEU A 479 -11.90 -10.11 3.82
CA LEU A 479 -11.80 -10.98 2.66
C LEU A 479 -12.46 -12.35 2.90
N ALA A 480 -12.35 -12.85 4.13
CA ALA A 480 -12.89 -14.14 4.54
C ALA A 480 -13.19 -14.16 6.03
N ARG A 481 -14.19 -14.96 6.42
CA ARG A 481 -14.54 -15.26 7.80
C ARG A 481 -14.85 -16.74 7.93
N ALA A 482 -14.52 -17.33 9.08
CA ALA A 482 -15.06 -18.61 9.50
C ALA A 482 -15.14 -18.74 11.02
N HIS A 483 -16.09 -19.56 11.49
CA HIS A 483 -16.21 -19.96 12.89
C HIS A 483 -15.10 -20.90 13.35
N ILE A 484 -14.57 -21.72 12.43
CA ILE A 484 -13.51 -22.69 12.78
C ILE A 484 -12.33 -22.56 11.85
N ALA A 485 -12.54 -22.61 10.53
CA ALA A 485 -11.43 -22.64 9.59
C ALA A 485 -11.84 -22.17 8.19
N PHE A 486 -10.87 -21.63 7.45
CA PHE A 486 -10.98 -21.34 6.02
C PHE A 486 -9.66 -21.58 5.27
N ASP A 487 -9.79 -21.75 3.96
CA ASP A 487 -8.71 -21.64 2.99
C ASP A 487 -8.96 -20.39 2.13
N TYR A 488 -7.93 -19.58 1.89
CA TYR A 488 -8.06 -18.39 1.04
C TYR A 488 -6.82 -18.19 0.16
N ALA A 489 -7.04 -17.91 -1.13
CA ALA A 489 -5.96 -17.56 -2.04
C ALA A 489 -5.50 -16.12 -1.79
N ILE A 490 -4.24 -15.95 -1.36
CA ILE A 490 -3.65 -14.64 -1.10
C ILE A 490 -2.54 -14.33 -2.10
N THR A 491 -2.32 -13.03 -2.32
CA THR A 491 -1.29 -12.48 -3.21
C THR A 491 -0.30 -11.68 -2.36
N PRO A 492 0.91 -11.33 -2.85
CA PRO A 492 1.84 -10.51 -2.09
C PRO A 492 1.18 -9.27 -1.46
N GLY A 493 1.47 -8.99 -0.20
CA GLY A 493 0.88 -7.90 0.58
C GLY A 493 0.88 -8.12 2.09
N ARG A 494 0.44 -7.10 2.82
CA ARG A 494 0.14 -7.16 4.25
C ARG A 494 -1.31 -7.56 4.48
N TYR A 495 -1.52 -8.34 5.53
CA TYR A 495 -2.81 -8.87 5.94
C TYR A 495 -2.93 -8.87 7.47
N PHE A 496 -4.16 -8.88 7.94
CA PHE A 496 -4.52 -9.06 9.34
C PHE A 496 -5.34 -10.32 9.51
N LEU A 497 -5.11 -11.03 10.60
CA LEU A 497 -6.06 -12.01 11.13
C LEU A 497 -6.63 -11.45 12.42
N VAL A 498 -7.94 -11.39 12.51
CA VAL A 498 -8.62 -11.01 13.75
C VAL A 498 -9.35 -12.24 14.27
N VAL A 499 -9.05 -12.60 15.52
CA VAL A 499 -9.81 -13.60 16.28
C VAL A 499 -10.77 -12.83 17.16
N ASP A 500 -12.03 -12.80 16.77
CA ASP A 500 -13.07 -11.96 17.35
C ASP A 500 -14.10 -12.80 18.11
N THR A 501 -14.74 -12.22 19.12
CA THR A 501 -15.68 -12.92 19.98
C THR A 501 -17.12 -12.73 19.52
N PHE A 502 -17.80 -13.83 19.21
CA PHE A 502 -19.21 -13.82 18.89
C PHE A 502 -20.08 -13.47 20.11
N VAL A 503 -21.10 -12.65 19.89
CA VAL A 503 -22.16 -12.33 20.85
C VAL A 503 -23.44 -13.05 20.46
N ASP A 504 -23.93 -13.92 21.35
CA ASP A 504 -25.09 -14.74 21.05
C ASP A 504 -26.40 -13.93 20.98
N ALA A 505 -27.47 -14.58 20.51
CA ALA A 505 -28.78 -13.93 20.39
C ALA A 505 -29.40 -13.46 21.73
N ALA A 506 -28.83 -13.86 22.87
CA ALA A 506 -29.21 -13.39 24.20
C ALA A 506 -28.36 -12.20 24.69
N GLY A 507 -27.37 -11.76 23.91
CA GLY A 507 -26.42 -10.71 24.26
C GLY A 507 -25.28 -11.21 25.16
N THR A 508 -25.02 -12.51 25.18
CA THR A 508 -23.91 -13.10 25.95
C THR A 508 -22.64 -13.04 25.10
N VAL A 509 -21.63 -12.33 25.59
CA VAL A 509 -20.29 -12.32 24.99
C VAL A 509 -19.61 -13.66 25.29
N LEU A 510 -19.26 -14.42 24.26
CA LEU A 510 -18.69 -15.76 24.38
C LEU A 510 -17.15 -15.76 24.38
N ALA A 511 -16.55 -14.82 25.12
CA ALA A 511 -15.10 -14.61 25.15
C ALA A 511 -14.38 -15.73 25.93
N GLY A 512 -13.13 -16.00 25.56
CA GLY A 512 -12.29 -16.94 26.29
C GLY A 512 -11.06 -17.46 25.54
N PRO A 513 -10.44 -18.54 26.07
CA PRO A 513 -9.21 -19.11 25.53
C PRO A 513 -9.40 -19.76 24.17
N TYR A 514 -8.41 -19.61 23.30
CA TYR A 514 -8.36 -20.25 21.99
C TYR A 514 -6.92 -20.65 21.59
N THR A 515 -6.79 -21.44 20.53
CA THR A 515 -5.52 -21.66 19.81
C THR A 515 -5.71 -21.42 18.32
N LEU A 516 -4.94 -20.47 17.77
CA LEU A 516 -4.90 -20.12 16.35
C LEU A 516 -3.82 -20.94 15.65
N HIS A 517 -4.14 -21.49 14.49
CA HIS A 517 -3.24 -22.16 13.57
C HIS A 517 -3.26 -21.48 12.21
N VAL A 518 -2.08 -21.20 11.65
CA VAL A 518 -1.95 -20.53 10.35
C VAL A 518 -0.87 -21.20 9.52
N ASP A 519 -1.18 -21.55 8.28
CA ASP A 519 -0.23 -22.14 7.33
C ASP A 519 -0.34 -21.47 5.96
N LEU A 520 0.77 -21.44 5.21
CA LEU A 520 0.82 -20.87 3.86
C LEU A 520 1.50 -21.85 2.90
N ARG A 521 0.71 -22.43 2.00
CA ARG A 521 1.15 -23.41 1.01
C ARG A 521 1.35 -22.81 -0.38
#